data_AF-A0A2M7ZJX8-F1
#
_entry.id   AF-A0A2M7ZJX8-F1
#
_cell.length_a   1.000
_cell.length_b   1.000
_cell.length_c   1.000
_cell.angle_alpha   90.00
_cell.angle_beta   90.00
_cell.angle_gamma   90.00
#
_symmetry.space_group_name_H-M   'P 1'
#
loop_
_entity.id
_entity.type
_entity.pdbx_description
1 polymer ?
#
loop_
_entity_poly.entity_id
_entity_poly.type
_entity_poly.pdbx_seq_one_letter_code
_entity_poly.pdbx_strand_id
1 'polypeptide(L)'
;MFIGHFGLGLWYSLIGTIAIEGLIFIVGVYVYLKFIQTKNKIGTWSLWSLIIFLFIIYFSNLFGLSPHSTEPLVYLALSQWLLIFWGYWVDINREIKT
;
A
#
# COMPACT_ATOMS: atom_id res chain seq x y z
N MET A 1 23.05 -26.70 -4.45
CA MET A 1 22.89 -25.23 -4.45
C MET A 1 21.44 -24.95 -4.09
N PHE A 2 21.18 -24.61 -2.83
CA PHE A 2 19.82 -24.48 -2.29
C PHE A 2 19.21 -23.16 -2.72
N ILE A 3 18.26 -23.19 -3.65
CA ILE A 3 17.33 -22.08 -3.88
C ILE A 3 16.01 -22.54 -3.30
N GLY A 4 15.77 -22.14 -2.05
CA GLY A 4 14.50 -22.35 -1.39
C GLY A 4 13.42 -21.60 -2.15
N HIS A 5 12.48 -22.34 -2.72
CA HIS A 5 11.26 -21.77 -3.29
C HIS A 5 10.33 -21.39 -2.14
N PHE A 6 10.71 -20.40 -1.32
CA PHE A 6 9.85 -19.85 -0.27
C PHE A 6 8.97 -18.70 -0.82
N GLY A 7 8.40 -18.92 -2.00
CA GLY A 7 7.28 -18.13 -2.50
C GLY A 7 6.10 -19.09 -2.64
N LEU A 8 4.91 -18.70 -2.19
CA LEU A 8 3.67 -19.50 -2.27
C LEU A 8 3.26 -19.90 -3.71
N GLY A 9 4.13 -19.76 -4.72
CA GLY A 9 3.84 -19.99 -6.14
C GLY A 9 2.81 -19.02 -6.72
N LEU A 10 2.38 -18.02 -5.93
CA LEU A 10 1.24 -17.16 -6.25
C LEU A 10 1.46 -16.34 -7.51
N TRP A 11 2.71 -15.99 -7.82
CA TRP A 11 3.11 -15.31 -9.05
C TRP A 11 2.70 -16.05 -10.34
N TYR A 12 2.38 -17.35 -10.26
CA TYR A 12 1.85 -18.11 -11.40
C TYR A 12 0.36 -17.86 -11.66
N SER A 13 -0.39 -17.39 -10.65
CA SER A 13 -1.82 -17.09 -10.74
C SER A 13 -2.10 -15.63 -10.39
N LEU A 14 -2.47 -14.86 -11.41
CA LEU A 14 -2.84 -13.45 -11.26
C LEU A 14 -3.98 -13.27 -10.25
N ILE A 15 -5.01 -14.12 -10.31
CA ILE A 15 -6.14 -14.08 -9.37
C ILE A 15 -5.68 -14.44 -7.95
N GLY A 16 -4.83 -15.47 -7.80
CA GLY A 16 -4.32 -15.90 -6.50
C GLY A 16 -3.49 -14.81 -5.81
N THR A 17 -2.67 -14.10 -6.59
CA THR A 17 -1.86 -12.97 -6.10
C THR A 17 -2.75 -11.82 -5.63
N ILE A 18 -3.68 -11.35 -6.48
CA ILE A 18 -4.60 -10.25 -6.13
C ILE A 18 -5.44 -10.58 -4.88
N ALA A 19 -5.93 -11.82 -4.78
CA ALA A 19 -6.75 -12.24 -3.64
C ALA A 19 -5.97 -12.17 -2.32
N ILE A 20 -4.74 -12.69 -2.29
CA ILE A 20 -3.92 -12.71 -1.07
C ILE A 20 -3.36 -11.33 -0.73
N GLU A 21 -2.86 -10.58 -1.71
CA GLU A 21 -2.37 -9.22 -1.48
C GLU A 21 -3.50 -8.29 -1.01
N GLY A 22 -4.67 -8.37 -1.65
CA GLY A 22 -5.86 -7.63 -1.22
C GLY A 22 -6.31 -8.01 0.18
N LEU A 23 -6.28 -9.30 0.53
CA LEU A 23 -6.64 -9.76 1.87
C LEU A 23 -5.68 -9.26 2.93
N ILE A 24 -4.37 -9.34 2.70
CA ILE A 24 -3.34 -8.81 3.62
C ILE A 24 -3.52 -7.30 3.80
N PHE A 25 -3.78 -6.57 2.71
CA PHE A 25 -4.01 -5.14 2.76
C PHE A 25 -5.26 -4.78 3.59
N ILE A 26 -6.40 -5.43 3.33
CA ILE A 26 -7.64 -5.22 4.09
C ILE A 26 -7.45 -5.55 5.56
N VAL A 27 -6.80 -6.68 5.88
CA VAL A 27 -6.51 -7.08 7.27
C VAL A 27 -5.62 -6.04 7.93
N GLY A 28 -4.58 -5.55 7.27
CA GLY A 28 -3.71 -4.49 7.79
C GLY A 28 -4.47 -3.21 8.10
N VAL A 29 -5.33 -2.74 7.19
CA VAL A 29 -6.19 -1.56 7.40
C VAL A 29 -7.15 -1.78 8.57
N TYR A 30 -7.79 -2.95 8.64
CA TYR A 30 -8.72 -3.29 9.71
C TYR A 30 -8.03 -3.28 11.08
N VAL A 31 -6.86 -3.91 11.19
CA VAL A 31 -6.05 -3.90 12.41
C VAL A 31 -5.69 -2.46 12.79
N TYR A 32 -5.20 -1.65 11.85
CA TYR A 32 -4.85 -0.26 12.10
C TYR A 32 -6.04 0.55 12.66
N LEU A 33 -7.21 0.46 12.02
CA LEU A 33 -8.42 1.16 12.46
C LEU A 33 -8.96 0.65 13.81
N LYS A 34 -8.70 -0.60 14.17
CA LYS A 34 -9.14 -1.18 15.45
C LYS A 34 -8.38 -0.60 16.64
N PHE A 35 -7.08 -0.34 16.48
CA PHE A 35 -6.22 0.14 17.56
C PHE A 35 -6.08 1.66 17.61
N ILE A 36 -6.40 2.36 16.53
CA ILE A 36 -6.12 3.79 16.40
C ILE A 36 -7.41 4.57 16.18
N GLN A 37 -7.65 5.55 17.05
CA GLN A 37 -8.81 6.43 17.00
C GLN A 37 -8.49 7.72 16.26
N THR A 38 -9.43 8.17 15.44
CA THR A 38 -9.36 9.46 14.75
C THR A 38 -9.62 10.61 15.73
N LYS A 39 -8.73 11.62 15.77
CA LYS A 39 -8.95 12.83 16.59
C LYS A 39 -10.01 13.76 16.02
N ASN A 40 -10.08 13.87 14.69
CA ASN A 40 -10.90 14.84 13.95
C ASN A 40 -11.44 14.25 12.64
N LYS A 41 -12.55 14.76 12.08
CA LYS A 41 -13.08 14.30 10.78
C LYS A 41 -12.01 14.24 9.67
N ILE A 42 -11.04 15.17 9.69
CA ILE A 42 -9.90 15.24 8.78
C ILE A 42 -9.01 13.97 8.86
N GLY A 43 -8.84 13.40 10.05
CA GLY A 43 -8.07 12.17 10.24
C GLY A 43 -8.64 11.02 9.41
N THR A 44 -9.96 10.81 9.44
CA THR A 44 -10.63 9.77 8.63
C THR A 44 -10.37 9.97 7.14
N TRP A 45 -10.54 11.19 6.63
CA TRP A 45 -10.29 11.49 5.21
C TRP A 45 -8.82 11.30 4.80
N SER A 46 -7.87 11.64 5.67
CA SER A 46 -6.42 11.49 5.43
C SER A 46 -6.00 10.03 5.19
N LEU A 47 -6.59 9.08 5.91
CA LEU A 47 -6.31 7.65 5.73
C LEU A 47 -7.03 7.06 4.53
N TRP A 48 -8.30 7.42 4.33
CA TRP A 48 -9.03 6.95 3.15
C TRP A 48 -8.39 7.43 1.85
N SER A 49 -7.87 8.66 1.82
CA SER A 49 -7.14 9.17 0.65
C SER A 49 -5.84 8.40 0.40
N LEU A 50 -5.08 8.05 1.45
CA LEU A 50 -3.89 7.21 1.34
C LEU A 50 -4.25 5.80 0.82
N ILE A 51 -5.31 5.18 1.35
CA ILE A 51 -5.78 3.86 0.91
C ILE A 51 -6.18 3.86 -0.56
N ILE A 52 -6.99 4.83 -0.97
CA ILE A 52 -7.44 4.96 -2.38
C ILE A 52 -6.23 5.17 -3.30
N PHE A 53 -5.29 6.01 -2.88
CA PHE A 53 -4.07 6.25 -3.64
C PHE A 53 -3.22 4.98 -3.82
N LEU A 54 -3.05 4.17 -2.77
CA LEU A 54 -2.36 2.88 -2.86
C LEU A 54 -3.07 1.90 -3.80
N PHE A 55 -4.41 1.87 -3.78
CA PHE A 55 -5.19 1.08 -4.74
C PHE A 55 -4.94 1.53 -6.18
N ILE A 56 -4.92 2.84 -6.43
CA ILE A 56 -4.63 3.38 -7.77
C ILE A 56 -3.24 2.96 -8.23
N ILE A 57 -2.22 3.04 -7.37
CA ILE A 57 -0.86 2.59 -7.67
C ILE A 57 -0.85 1.09 -7.98
N TYR A 58 -1.53 0.28 -7.17
CA TYR A 58 -1.60 -1.16 -7.35
C TYR A 58 -2.18 -1.54 -8.72
N PHE A 59 -3.35 -0.98 -9.08
CA PHE A 59 -3.93 -1.21 -10.40
C PHE A 59 -3.07 -0.65 -11.53
N SER A 60 -2.44 0.52 -11.33
CA SER A 60 -1.53 1.08 -12.33
C SER A 60 -0.32 0.18 -12.57
N ASN A 61 0.17 -0.51 -11.54
CA ASN A 61 1.24 -1.50 -11.69
C ASN A 61 0.76 -2.79 -12.37
N LEU A 62 -0.48 -3.23 -12.11
CA LEU A 62 -1.06 -4.40 -12.78
C LEU A 62 -1.25 -4.18 -14.30
N PHE A 63 -1.63 -2.96 -14.70
CA PHE A 63 -1.85 -2.58 -16.11
C PHE A 63 -0.67 -1.84 -16.73
N GLY A 64 0.40 -1.63 -15.96
CA GLY A 64 1.57 -0.86 -16.39
C GLY A 64 2.32 -1.59 -17.49
N LEU A 65 2.46 -0.96 -18.64
CA LEU A 65 3.31 -1.46 -19.71
C LEU A 65 4.76 -1.51 -19.22
N SER A 66 5.44 -2.61 -19.49
CA SER A 66 6.86 -2.82 -19.18
C SER A 66 7.66 -1.58 -19.61
N PRO A 67 8.36 -0.90 -18.69
CA PRO A 67 9.00 0.36 -19.01
C PRO A 67 10.07 0.15 -20.09
N HIS A 68 9.88 0.80 -21.24
CA HIS A 68 10.83 0.77 -22.37
C HIS A 68 12.09 1.62 -22.12
N SER A 69 12.14 2.36 -21.00
CA SER A 69 13.25 3.23 -20.60
C SER A 69 13.38 3.31 -19.08
N THR A 70 14.61 3.53 -18.59
CA THR A 70 14.94 3.57 -17.14
C THR A 70 14.77 4.94 -16.50
N GLU A 71 14.64 6.02 -17.28
CA GLU A 71 14.51 7.39 -16.73
C GLU A 71 13.28 7.60 -15.83
N PRO A 72 12.08 7.08 -16.16
CA PRO A 72 10.90 7.24 -15.31
C PRO A 72 11.06 6.63 -13.91
N LEU A 73 11.92 5.61 -13.79
CA LEU A 73 12.12 4.88 -12.54
C LEU A 73 12.69 5.77 -11.43
N VAL A 74 13.58 6.71 -11.77
CA VAL A 74 14.21 7.61 -10.80
C VAL A 74 13.18 8.52 -10.14
N TYR A 75 12.26 9.07 -10.95
CA TYR A 75 11.18 9.92 -10.46
C TYR A 75 10.18 9.13 -9.60
N LEU A 76 9.88 7.89 -9.96
CA LEU A 76 9.01 7.01 -9.18
C LEU A 76 9.64 6.68 -7.81
N ALA A 77 10.93 6.34 -7.80
CA ALA A 77 11.66 6.06 -6.56
C ALA A 77 11.67 7.29 -5.64
N LEU A 78 11.92 8.49 -6.19
CA LEU A 78 11.86 9.72 -5.41
C LEU A 78 10.44 10.01 -4.89
N SER A 79 9.42 9.71 -5.70
CA SER A 79 8.01 9.88 -5.32
C SER A 79 7.58 8.98 -4.16
N GLN A 80 8.32 7.91 -3.84
CA GLN A 80 8.02 7.09 -2.65
C GLN A 80 8.12 7.89 -1.34
N TRP A 81 8.93 8.96 -1.29
CA TRP A 81 8.98 9.84 -0.13
C TRP A 81 7.63 10.48 0.19
N LEU A 82 6.77 10.70 -0.81
CA LEU A 82 5.42 11.20 -0.62
C LEU A 82 4.61 10.30 0.31
N LEU A 83 4.74 8.97 0.18
CA LEU A 83 4.03 8.01 1.03
C LEU A 83 4.45 8.14 2.50
N ILE A 84 5.72 8.43 2.76
CA ILE A 84 6.25 8.63 4.11
C ILE A 84 5.64 9.88 4.73
N PHE A 85 5.65 11.01 4.01
CA PHE A 85 5.04 12.25 4.46
C PHE A 85 3.54 12.10 4.71
N TRP A 86 2.84 11.39 3.82
CA TRP A 86 1.42 11.14 3.96
C TRP A 86 1.11 10.24 5.17
N GLY A 87 1.92 9.20 5.40
CA GLY A 87 1.81 8.35 6.60
C GLY A 87 2.01 9.15 7.89
N TYR A 88 2.99 10.04 7.93
CA TYR A 88 3.18 10.94 9.07
C TYR A 88 1.98 11.86 9.29
N TRP A 89 1.41 12.43 8.22
CA TRP A 89 0.21 13.26 8.31
C TRP A 89 -1.03 12.47 8.79
N VAL A 90 -1.18 11.22 8.36
CA VAL A 90 -2.22 10.30 8.83
C VAL A 90 -2.11 10.06 10.33
N ASP A 91 -0.88 9.91 10.84
CA ASP A 91 -0.59 9.58 12.23
C ASP A 91 -0.77 10.77 13.19
N ILE A 92 -0.34 11.99 12.80
CA ILE A 92 -0.56 13.21 13.61
C ILE A 92 -2.05 13.43 13.92
N ASN A 93 -2.92 13.09 12.98
CA ASN A 93 -4.36 13.26 13.11
C ASN A 93 -5.05 12.12 13.90
N ARG A 94 -4.27 11.25 14.54
CA ARG A 94 -4.72 10.01 15.19
C ARG A 94 -4.05 9.79 16.54
N GLU A 95 -4.71 9.02 17.38
CA GLU A 95 -4.27 8.66 18.72
C GLU A 95 -4.49 7.18 18.97
N ILE A 96 -3.67 6.58 19.82
CA ILE A 96 -3.85 5.19 20.23
C ILE A 96 -5.09 5.12 21.13
N LYS A 97 -6.00 4.21 20.81
CA LYS A 97 -7.18 3.97 21.63
C LYS A 97 -6.73 3.30 22.93
N THR A 98 -6.89 3.99 24.05
CA THR A 98 -6.58 3.50 25.41
C THR A 98 -7.72 2.71 26.00
#